data_AF-A0A0S8ATJ5-F1
#
_entry.id   AF-A0A0S8ATJ5-F1
#
_cell.length_a   1.000
_cell.length_b   1.000
_cell.length_c   1.000
_cell.angle_alpha   90.00
_cell.angle_beta   90.00
_cell.angle_gamma   90.00
#
_symmetry.space_group_name_H-M   'P 1'
#
loop_
_entity.id
_entity.type
_entity.pdbx_description
1 polymer ?
#
loop_
_entity_poly.entity_id
_entity_poly.type
_entity_poly.pdbx_seq_one_letter_code
_entity_poly.pdbx_strand_id
1 'polypeptide(L)'
;MIYRASEGDYDIVKSILSGTFVAVQFTDWGAFFSINCNGQLPFSNLDQFRVNAENNPEVTDFFLDGTILASYVFPLCEEWDSGIAPDTGEMFATDIPTLIIGGNNDPATPPQSPKEIMDHLSNGFGPYIFPGMGHVVSLTDHRPDHSTGWKLH
;
A
#
# COMPACT_ATOMS: atom_id res chain seq x y z
N MET A 1 -16.46 3.01 -15.85
CA MET A 1 -15.36 2.31 -16.55
C MET A 1 -15.90 1.33 -17.59
N ILE A 2 -16.62 0.28 -17.18
CA ILE A 2 -17.13 -0.78 -18.08
C ILE A 2 -17.94 -0.21 -19.25
N TYR A 3 -18.83 0.76 -18.99
CA TYR A 3 -19.65 1.41 -20.02
C TYR A 3 -18.79 2.14 -21.09
N ARG A 4 -17.85 3.00 -20.68
CA ARG A 4 -16.94 3.72 -21.59
C ARG A 4 -16.09 2.74 -22.43
N ALA A 5 -15.57 1.70 -21.80
CA ALA A 5 -14.81 0.66 -22.51
C ALA A 5 -15.67 -0.10 -23.53
N SER A 6 -16.96 -0.33 -23.24
CA SER A 6 -17.89 -0.96 -24.18
C SER A 6 -18.22 -0.08 -25.39
N GLU A 7 -18.08 1.24 -25.26
CA GLU A 7 -18.25 2.23 -26.34
C GLU A 7 -16.93 2.51 -27.09
N GLY A 8 -15.85 1.77 -26.78
CA GLY A 8 -14.53 1.93 -27.40
C GLY A 8 -13.65 3.02 -26.79
N ASP A 9 -14.10 3.67 -25.72
CA ASP A 9 -13.30 4.64 -24.96
C ASP A 9 -12.48 3.91 -23.88
N TYR A 10 -11.22 3.65 -24.24
CA TYR A 10 -10.26 2.95 -23.39
C TYR A 10 -9.33 3.89 -22.62
N ASP A 11 -9.55 5.20 -22.62
CA ASP A 11 -8.55 6.12 -22.05
C ASP A 11 -8.36 5.92 -20.54
N ILE A 12 -9.43 5.60 -19.81
CA ILE A 12 -9.32 5.19 -18.40
C ILE A 12 -8.52 3.89 -18.25
N VAL A 13 -8.74 2.91 -19.13
CA VAL A 13 -8.06 1.61 -19.07
C VAL A 13 -6.57 1.78 -19.37
N LYS A 14 -6.23 2.60 -20.38
CA LYS A 14 -4.84 2.95 -20.72
C LYS A 14 -4.15 3.60 -19.53
N SER A 15 -4.79 4.56 -18.85
CA SER A 15 -4.22 5.21 -17.67
C SER A 15 -3.92 4.21 -16.55
N ILE A 16 -4.86 3.30 -16.26
CA ILE A 16 -4.66 2.24 -15.24
C ILE A 16 -3.49 1.33 -15.62
N LEU A 17 -3.48 0.81 -16.85
CA LEU A 17 -2.42 -0.09 -17.32
C LEU A 17 -1.04 0.60 -17.40
N SER A 18 -1.02 1.89 -17.74
CA SER A 18 0.22 2.67 -17.80
C SER A 18 0.83 2.97 -16.43
N GLY A 19 0.02 3.00 -15.36
CA GLY A 19 0.47 3.28 -14.00
C GLY A 19 1.52 2.28 -13.51
N THR A 20 1.37 1.00 -13.82
CA THR A 20 2.36 -0.04 -13.50
C THR A 20 3.68 0.19 -14.22
N PHE A 21 3.63 0.61 -15.49
CA PHE A 21 4.83 0.91 -16.28
C PHE A 21 5.63 2.07 -15.71
N VAL A 22 4.92 3.12 -15.27
CA VAL A 22 5.52 4.28 -14.59
C VAL A 22 6.23 3.83 -13.31
N ALA A 23 5.57 3.06 -12.46
CA ALA A 23 6.18 2.57 -11.22
C ALA A 23 7.49 1.79 -11.48
N VAL A 24 7.52 0.92 -12.50
CA VAL A 24 8.71 0.13 -12.84
C VAL A 24 9.87 1.01 -13.32
N GLN A 25 9.59 2.08 -14.08
CA GLN A 25 10.64 2.95 -14.61
C GLN A 25 11.22 3.92 -13.58
N PHE A 26 10.42 4.34 -12.60
CA PHE A 26 10.86 5.29 -11.59
C PHE A 26 11.37 4.63 -10.31
N THR A 27 11.42 3.29 -10.27
CA THR A 27 11.99 2.54 -9.14
C THR A 27 13.46 2.22 -9.40
N ASP A 28 14.34 2.65 -8.50
CA ASP A 28 15.69 2.07 -8.41
C ASP A 28 15.56 0.68 -7.78
N TRP A 29 15.62 -0.35 -8.61
CA TRP A 29 15.45 -1.73 -8.17
C TRP A 29 16.55 -2.19 -7.21
N GLY A 30 17.78 -1.69 -7.36
CA GLY A 30 18.88 -2.03 -6.46
C GLY A 30 18.63 -1.50 -5.05
N ALA A 31 18.20 -0.24 -4.95
CA ALA A 31 17.79 0.36 -3.69
C ALA A 31 16.54 -0.32 -3.11
N PHE A 32 15.54 -0.58 -3.96
CA PHE A 32 14.30 -1.25 -3.56
C PHE A 32 14.57 -2.59 -2.89
N PHE A 33 15.33 -3.50 -3.52
CA PHE A 33 15.62 -4.81 -2.93
C PHE A 33 16.52 -4.69 -1.70
N SER A 34 17.51 -3.79 -1.72
CA SER A 34 18.40 -3.60 -0.57
C SER A 34 17.66 -3.11 0.68
N ILE A 35 16.60 -2.31 0.52
CA ILE A 35 15.74 -1.84 1.62
C ILE A 35 14.75 -2.95 2.04
N ASN A 36 14.05 -3.54 1.08
CA ASN A 36 12.91 -4.39 1.40
C ASN A 36 13.29 -5.80 1.84
N CYS A 37 14.32 -6.42 1.27
CA CYS A 37 14.68 -7.80 1.59
C CYS A 37 15.08 -7.99 3.05
N ASN A 38 15.71 -6.97 3.66
CA ASN A 38 16.12 -7.01 5.06
C ASN A 38 15.28 -6.11 5.99
N GLY A 39 14.55 -5.13 5.45
CA GLY A 39 13.76 -4.19 6.25
C GLY A 39 12.26 -4.49 6.34
N GLN A 40 11.66 -5.11 5.32
CA GLN A 40 10.22 -5.40 5.31
C GLN A 40 9.90 -6.89 5.22
N LEU A 41 10.64 -7.62 4.40
CA LEU A 41 10.38 -9.04 4.16
C LEU A 41 10.50 -9.92 5.42
N PRO A 42 11.41 -9.65 6.38
CA PRO A 42 11.48 -10.45 7.61
C PRO A 42 10.20 -10.44 8.45
N PHE A 43 9.35 -9.42 8.28
CA PHE A 43 8.04 -9.31 8.93
C PHE A 43 6.90 -9.86 8.08
N SER A 44 7.22 -10.46 6.92
CA SER A 44 6.29 -11.07 5.98
C SER A 44 6.53 -12.57 5.89
N ASN A 45 5.49 -13.34 5.56
CA ASN A 45 5.58 -14.79 5.43
C ASN A 45 4.93 -15.26 4.12
N LEU A 46 5.72 -15.90 3.26
CA LEU A 46 5.26 -16.35 1.94
C LEU A 46 4.16 -17.42 2.04
N ASP A 47 4.27 -18.36 2.98
CA ASP A 47 3.28 -19.42 3.14
C ASP A 47 1.96 -18.86 3.65
N GLN A 48 2.01 -17.90 4.60
CA GLN A 48 0.82 -17.18 5.04
C GLN A 48 0.20 -16.37 3.90
N PHE A 49 1.03 -15.73 3.06
CA PHE A 49 0.56 -15.02 1.87
C PHE A 49 -0.17 -15.97 0.90
N ARG A 50 0.40 -17.15 0.63
CA ARG A 50 -0.23 -18.18 -0.21
C ARG A 50 -1.56 -18.66 0.34
N VAL A 51 -1.60 -19.02 1.63
CA VAL A 51 -2.83 -19.46 2.30
C VAL A 51 -3.90 -18.37 2.23
N ASN A 52 -3.53 -17.10 2.45
CA ASN A 52 -4.47 -15.98 2.34
C ASN A 52 -4.99 -15.81 0.91
N ALA A 53 -4.13 -15.94 -0.10
CA ALA A 53 -4.53 -15.88 -1.51
C ALA A 53 -5.48 -17.03 -1.89
N GLU A 54 -5.18 -18.26 -1.47
CA GLU A 54 -5.99 -19.46 -1.74
C GLU A 54 -7.36 -19.42 -1.05
N ASN A 55 -7.46 -18.76 0.11
CA ASN A 55 -8.73 -18.52 0.80
C ASN A 55 -9.64 -17.50 0.08
N ASN A 56 -9.15 -16.81 -0.95
CA ASN A 56 -9.89 -15.85 -1.76
C ASN A 56 -9.82 -16.25 -3.25
N PRO A 57 -10.48 -17.35 -3.66
CA PRO A 57 -10.33 -18.00 -4.97
C PRO A 57 -10.61 -17.07 -6.16
N GLU A 58 -11.44 -16.04 -5.97
CA GLU A 58 -11.76 -15.05 -7.01
C GLU A 58 -10.58 -14.13 -7.39
N VAL A 59 -9.55 -14.05 -6.54
CA VAL A 59 -8.38 -13.17 -6.72
C VAL A 59 -7.05 -13.89 -6.52
N THR A 60 -7.05 -15.21 -6.32
CA THR A 60 -5.82 -15.99 -6.05
C THR A 60 -4.75 -15.79 -7.14
N ASP A 61 -5.11 -15.96 -8.42
CA ASP A 61 -4.18 -15.80 -9.54
C ASP A 61 -3.59 -14.39 -9.58
N PHE A 62 -4.40 -13.37 -9.28
CA PHE A 62 -3.92 -12.00 -9.20
C PHE A 62 -2.87 -11.83 -8.08
N PHE A 63 -3.08 -12.41 -6.90
CA PHE A 63 -2.13 -12.28 -5.80
C PHE A 63 -0.85 -13.10 -6.01
N LEU A 64 -0.96 -14.34 -6.49
CA LEU A 64 0.18 -15.25 -6.65
C LEU A 64 1.03 -14.94 -7.90
N ASP A 65 0.38 -14.59 -9.02
CA ASP A 65 1.06 -14.39 -10.31
C ASP A 65 1.01 -12.94 -10.82
N GLY A 66 0.05 -12.15 -10.33
CA GLY A 66 -0.17 -10.78 -10.78
C GLY A 66 0.52 -9.70 -9.94
N THR A 67 1.00 -10.03 -8.73
CA THR A 67 1.69 -9.06 -7.87
C THR A 67 3.21 -9.23 -7.90
N ILE A 68 3.91 -8.11 -7.80
CA ILE A 68 5.38 -8.14 -7.73
C ILE A 68 5.89 -8.88 -6.48
N LEU A 69 5.12 -8.83 -5.39
CA LEU A 69 5.51 -9.39 -4.10
C LEU A 69 5.75 -10.90 -4.20
N ALA A 70 4.76 -11.65 -4.70
CA ALA A 70 4.83 -13.10 -4.81
C ALA A 70 5.76 -13.56 -5.94
N SER A 71 5.65 -12.93 -7.11
CA SER A 71 6.35 -13.40 -8.32
C SER A 71 7.82 -13.00 -8.38
N TYR A 72 8.23 -11.93 -7.68
CA TYR A 72 9.60 -11.40 -7.77
C TYR A 72 10.23 -11.13 -6.40
N VAL A 73 9.55 -10.45 -5.47
CA VAL A 73 10.20 -10.01 -4.22
C VAL A 73 10.59 -11.17 -3.33
N PHE A 74 9.67 -12.08 -3.00
CA PHE A 74 10.00 -13.25 -2.19
C PHE A 74 11.16 -14.07 -2.79
N PRO A 75 11.12 -14.54 -4.05
CA PRO A 75 12.20 -15.36 -4.60
C PRO A 75 13.53 -14.60 -4.76
N LEU A 76 13.51 -13.32 -5.15
CA LEU A 76 14.75 -12.56 -5.29
C LEU A 76 15.42 -12.30 -3.95
N CYS A 77 14.63 -12.01 -2.90
CA CYS A 77 15.17 -11.72 -1.59
C CYS A 77 15.74 -12.95 -0.87
N GLU A 78 15.45 -14.18 -1.31
CA GLU A 78 16.16 -15.38 -0.84
C GLU A 78 17.65 -15.36 -1.24
N GLU A 79 17.99 -14.69 -2.35
CA GLU A 79 19.35 -14.63 -2.90
C GLU A 79 20.00 -13.23 -2.77
N TRP A 80 19.22 -12.19 -2.43
CA TRP A 80 19.68 -10.80 -2.42
C TRP A 80 20.47 -10.43 -1.16
N ASP A 81 21.79 -10.60 -1.21
CA ASP A 81 22.71 -10.30 -0.11
C ASP A 81 22.95 -8.79 0.05
N SER A 82 22.09 -8.13 0.83
CA SER A 82 22.16 -6.69 1.15
C SER A 82 22.51 -6.39 2.62
N GLY A 83 22.88 -7.41 3.38
CA GLY A 83 23.24 -7.28 4.80
C GLY A 83 22.07 -7.50 5.75
N ILE A 84 22.05 -6.80 6.89
CA ILE A 84 21.05 -6.93 7.95
C ILE A 84 20.50 -5.54 8.27
N ALA A 85 19.18 -5.38 8.32
CA ALA A 85 18.57 -4.16 8.81
C ALA A 85 18.39 -4.20 10.33
N PRO A 86 18.36 -3.05 11.02
CA PRO A 86 17.86 -2.98 12.39
C PRO A 86 16.46 -3.56 12.49
N ASP A 87 16.10 -4.12 13.65
CA ASP A 87 14.72 -4.53 13.89
C ASP A 87 13.81 -3.30 13.91
N THR A 88 12.85 -3.27 12.98
CA THR A 88 11.83 -2.22 12.85
C THR A 88 10.42 -2.74 13.13
N GLY A 89 10.28 -3.95 13.70
CA GLY A 89 8.99 -4.57 13.95
C GLY A 89 8.24 -4.00 15.16
N GLU A 90 8.94 -3.29 16.05
CA GLU A 90 8.33 -2.67 17.22
C GLU A 90 7.56 -1.39 16.85
N MET A 91 6.33 -1.27 17.35
CA MET A 91 5.57 -0.03 17.23
C MET A 91 6.26 1.09 18.01
N PHE A 92 6.59 2.17 17.30
CA PHE A 92 7.21 3.35 17.90
C PHE A 92 6.19 4.12 18.75
N ALA A 93 6.62 4.66 19.89
CA ALA A 93 5.82 5.55 20.72
C ALA A 93 6.41 6.96 20.72
N THR A 94 5.58 7.99 20.57
CA THR A 94 6.03 9.39 20.55
C THR A 94 4.99 10.36 21.13
N ASP A 95 5.48 11.51 21.59
CA ASP A 95 4.72 12.68 22.03
C ASP A 95 4.79 13.86 21.03
N ILE A 96 5.51 13.68 19.92
CA ILE A 96 5.59 14.67 18.84
C ILE A 96 4.21 14.75 18.16
N PRO A 97 3.65 15.96 17.96
CA PRO A 97 2.41 16.15 17.21
C PRO A 97 2.46 15.44 15.86
N THR A 98 1.59 14.45 15.66
CA THR A 98 1.61 13.59 14.46
C THR A 98 0.21 13.46 13.87
N LEU A 99 0.07 13.74 12.58
CA LEU A 99 -1.18 13.57 11.84
C LEU A 99 -1.15 12.24 11.08
N ILE A 100 -2.18 11.41 11.27
CA ILE A 100 -2.34 10.13 10.58
C ILE A 100 -3.49 10.21 9.57
N ILE A 101 -3.20 9.85 8.32
CA ILE A 101 -4.15 9.83 7.20
C ILE A 101 -4.06 8.48 6.46
N GLY A 102 -5.17 8.04 5.86
CA GLY A 102 -5.21 6.81 5.06
C GLY A 102 -6.37 6.79 4.07
N GLY A 103 -6.29 5.94 3.05
CA GLY A 103 -7.38 5.72 2.11
C GLY A 103 -8.25 4.53 2.54
N ASN A 104 -9.58 4.62 2.39
CA ASN A 104 -10.45 3.49 2.74
C ASN A 104 -10.26 2.25 1.84
N ASN A 105 -9.72 2.46 0.64
CA ASN A 105 -9.50 1.41 -0.36
C ASN A 105 -8.00 1.15 -0.58
N ASP A 106 -7.15 1.48 0.40
CA ASP A 106 -5.71 1.23 0.35
C ASP A 106 -5.42 -0.27 0.55
N PRO A 107 -4.89 -0.99 -0.46
CA PRO A 107 -4.57 -2.40 -0.31
C PRO A 107 -3.16 -2.65 0.26
N ALA A 108 -2.28 -1.64 0.28
CA ALA A 108 -0.89 -1.78 0.70
C ALA A 108 -0.70 -1.43 2.17
N THR A 109 -1.39 -0.39 2.65
CA THR A 109 -1.48 -0.02 4.08
C THR A 109 -2.96 0.09 4.47
N PRO A 110 -3.63 -1.04 4.75
CA PRO A 110 -5.07 -1.08 4.97
C PRO A 110 -5.55 -0.12 6.05
N PRO A 111 -6.83 0.33 6.02
CA PRO A 111 -7.37 1.32 6.97
C PRO A 111 -7.26 0.95 8.45
N GLN A 112 -6.97 -0.32 8.74
CA GLN A 112 -6.71 -0.83 10.07
C GLN A 112 -5.32 -0.39 10.60
N SER A 113 -4.28 -0.35 9.77
CA SER A 113 -2.92 0.02 10.21
C SER A 113 -2.82 1.45 10.75
N PRO A 114 -3.43 2.48 10.09
CA PRO A 114 -3.53 3.82 10.67
C PRO A 114 -4.27 3.87 12.01
N LYS A 115 -5.23 2.97 12.26
CA LYS A 115 -5.96 2.91 13.53
C LYS A 115 -5.10 2.31 14.63
N GLU A 116 -4.37 1.24 14.33
CA GLU A 116 -3.48 0.57 15.29
C GLU A 116 -2.35 1.49 15.73
N ILE A 117 -1.79 2.29 14.82
CA ILE A 117 -0.74 3.25 15.17
C ILE A 117 -1.21 4.32 16.16
N MET A 118 -2.48 4.73 16.13
CA MET A 118 -2.99 5.79 17.00
C MET A 118 -2.90 5.43 18.49
N ASP A 119 -2.95 4.15 18.83
CA ASP A 119 -2.79 3.68 20.22
C ASP A 119 -1.39 3.97 20.78
N HIS A 120 -0.41 4.26 19.91
CA HIS A 120 0.98 4.55 20.28
C HIS A 120 1.34 6.04 20.20
N LEU A 121 0.40 6.90 19.85
CA LEU A 121 0.61 8.34 19.67
C LEU A 121 -0.07 9.13 20.79
N SER A 122 0.69 9.53 21.81
CA SER A 122 0.15 10.31 22.93
C SER A 122 -0.28 11.73 22.52
N ASN A 123 0.18 12.21 21.36
CA ASN A 123 -0.17 13.48 20.73
C ASN A 123 -0.55 13.30 19.24
N GLY A 124 -1.33 12.25 18.96
CA GLY A 124 -1.80 11.91 17.62
C GLY A 124 -3.08 12.63 17.22
N PHE A 125 -3.19 12.99 15.94
CA PHE A 125 -4.41 13.50 15.31
C PHE A 125 -4.84 12.50 14.22
N GLY A 126 -6.08 12.00 14.29
CA GLY A 126 -6.62 11.05 13.32
C GLY A 126 -7.12 9.72 13.93
N PRO A 127 -7.14 8.62 13.16
CA PRO A 127 -6.76 8.54 11.76
C PRO A 127 -7.87 9.09 10.86
N TYR A 128 -7.53 9.97 9.92
CA TYR A 128 -8.48 10.45 8.92
C TYR A 128 -8.47 9.52 7.71
N ILE A 129 -9.52 8.71 7.59
CA ILE A 129 -9.67 7.76 6.48
C ILE A 129 -10.52 8.38 5.38
N PHE A 130 -9.90 8.63 4.22
CA PHE A 130 -10.54 9.25 3.07
C PHE A 130 -11.39 8.22 2.29
N PRO A 131 -12.72 8.42 2.18
CA PRO A 131 -13.59 7.51 1.44
C PRO A 131 -13.23 7.45 -0.04
N GLY A 132 -13.24 6.26 -0.62
CA GLY A 132 -12.99 6.05 -2.05
C GLY A 132 -11.54 6.21 -2.50
N MET A 133 -10.63 6.59 -1.58
CA MET A 133 -9.21 6.79 -1.89
C MET A 133 -8.39 5.52 -1.65
N GLY A 134 -7.39 5.31 -2.51
CA GLY A 134 -6.45 4.19 -2.44
C GLY A 134 -5.16 4.53 -1.68
N HIS A 135 -4.05 3.92 -2.07
CA HIS A 135 -2.74 4.12 -1.43
C HIS A 135 -2.15 5.52 -1.69
N VAL A 136 -1.30 5.98 -0.76
CA VAL A 136 -0.57 7.28 -0.82
C VAL A 136 -1.50 8.49 -0.86
N VAL A 137 -2.49 8.54 0.04
CA VAL A 137 -3.33 9.74 0.19
C VAL A 137 -2.56 10.94 0.71
N SER A 138 -2.96 12.12 0.27
CA SER A 138 -2.39 13.41 0.62
C SER A 138 -3.48 14.40 1.00
N LEU A 139 -3.09 15.50 1.65
CA LEU A 139 -4.01 16.59 2.01
C LEU A 139 -4.67 17.25 0.79
N THR A 140 -4.06 17.10 -0.39
CA THR A 140 -4.59 17.61 -1.66
C THR A 140 -5.56 16.66 -2.35
N ASP A 141 -5.66 15.41 -1.89
CA ASP A 141 -6.58 14.42 -2.46
C ASP A 141 -8.03 14.62 -2.01
N HIS A 142 -8.27 15.57 -1.11
CA HIS A 142 -9.62 16.07 -0.88
C HIS A 142 -10.14 16.76 -2.15
N ARG A 143 -10.93 16.05 -2.95
CA ARG A 143 -11.84 16.70 -3.91
C ARG A 143 -13.02 17.26 -3.12
N PRO A 144 -13.24 18.59 -3.13
CA PRO A 144 -14.44 19.16 -2.58
C PRO A 144 -15.57 18.95 -3.58
N ASP A 145 -16.24 17.80 -3.56
CA ASP A 145 -17.60 17.73 -4.10
C ASP A 145 -18.54 16.86 -3.24
N HIS A 146 -19.59 17.54 -2.77
CA HIS A 146 -20.83 17.02 -2.19
C HIS A 146 -20.74 16.25 -0.85
N SER A 147 -20.93 17.01 0.23
CA SER A 147 -21.82 16.68 1.37
C SER A 147 -21.29 16.19 2.73
N THR A 148 -20.01 16.31 3.08
CA THR A 148 -19.61 16.27 4.51
C THR A 148 -18.42 17.18 4.80
N GLY A 149 -18.72 18.34 5.39
CA GLY A 149 -17.72 19.29 5.84
C GLY A 149 -17.00 18.82 7.09
N TRP A 150 -15.69 18.64 6.99
CA TRP A 150 -14.79 18.69 8.13
C TRP A 150 -13.91 19.93 7.96
N LYS A 151 -14.31 21.02 8.63
CA LYS A 151 -13.40 22.15 8.86
C LYS A 151 -12.47 21.74 9.98
N LEU A 152 -11.18 21.65 9.68
CA LEU A 152 -10.15 21.61 10.72
C LEU A 152 -10.23 22.93 11.49
N HIS A 153 -10.57 22.84 12.77
CA HIS A 153 -10.57 23.93 13.74
C HIS A 153 -9.28 23.90 14.55
#